data_AF-A0A1H2T6H3-F1
#
_entry.id   AF-A0A1H2T6H3-F1
#
_cell.length_a   1.000
_cell.length_b   1.000
_cell.length_c   1.000
_cell.angle_alpha   90.00
_cell.angle_beta   90.00
_cell.angle_gamma   90.00
#
_symmetry.space_group_name_H-M   'P 1'
#
loop_
_entity.id
_entity.type
_entity.pdbx_description
1 polymer ?
#
loop_
_entity_poly.entity_id
_entity_poly.type
_entity_poly.pdbx_seq_one_letter_code
_entity_poly.pdbx_strand_id
1 'polypeptide(L)'
;MLKVNELEEQLKTTYPIKVTSITQSKRMTNIEALTQLIDSEISSNTLVYEQNEEKLFLYKTADEEKIYIQFPGKESEAAGNKKRPYDFRPKIETKDGTIIKDLVFADMWGIIEEINEGHHTLIKSLSALFFRIGRMIDYKYTTEQYDYEIVTTKNASIICSGKHTLTWNKLCLDKDIIESLNFHISEIRLNDNTTISFEAFVYFFSLILENEDIKYYCKKQNLTSGRIPTSDSMLLLFSHFTGNTSLATLLQRYVSGFGVGKCKSDEIEPSTCGLIRLINYKELLDKNFLTANLDYKKDSTITVKGHLIRVAFKIKSPKTAILSSSNTNKEQLLRSKNWEVFDIESISEDENQIKRLATYLSIQMSI
;
A
#
# COMPACT_ATOMS: atom_id res chain seq x y z
N MET A 1 -22.54 -5.87 -12.00
CA MET A 1 -21.99 -6.52 -10.79
C MET A 1 -21.35 -7.84 -11.18
N LEU A 2 -20.07 -7.98 -10.87
CA LEU A 2 -19.27 -9.17 -11.11
C LEU A 2 -19.72 -10.30 -10.17
N LYS A 3 -19.74 -11.53 -10.69
CA LYS A 3 -19.79 -12.72 -9.84
C LYS A 3 -18.48 -12.85 -9.06
N VAL A 4 -18.50 -13.60 -7.95
CA VAL A 4 -17.31 -13.81 -7.10
C VAL A 4 -16.10 -14.26 -7.93
N ASN A 5 -16.25 -15.24 -8.83
CA ASN A 5 -15.15 -15.70 -9.68
C ASN A 5 -14.62 -14.61 -10.62
N GLU A 6 -15.48 -13.76 -11.17
CA GLU A 6 -15.06 -12.66 -12.06
C GLU A 6 -14.32 -11.57 -11.26
N LEU A 7 -14.79 -11.28 -10.05
CA LEU A 7 -14.12 -10.39 -9.10
C LEU A 7 -12.75 -10.94 -8.70
N GLU A 8 -12.64 -12.24 -8.43
CA GLU A 8 -11.36 -12.91 -8.17
C GLU A 8 -10.39 -12.75 -9.34
N GLU A 9 -10.83 -12.95 -10.58
CA GLU A 9 -9.99 -12.75 -11.77
C GLU A 9 -9.49 -11.30 -11.89
N GLN A 10 -10.34 -10.30 -11.63
CA GLN A 10 -9.92 -8.89 -11.64
C GLN A 10 -8.97 -8.52 -10.49
N LEU A 11 -9.04 -9.27 -9.38
CA LEU A 11 -8.18 -9.05 -8.21
C LEU A 11 -6.82 -9.74 -8.31
N LYS A 12 -6.65 -10.70 -9.23
CA LYS A 12 -5.39 -11.40 -9.46
C LYS A 12 -4.25 -10.41 -9.68
N THR A 13 -3.17 -10.63 -8.95
CA THR A 13 -2.01 -9.75 -9.00
C THR A 13 -0.74 -10.59 -8.94
N THR A 14 0.18 -10.30 -9.85
CA THR A 14 1.55 -10.78 -9.75
C THR A 14 2.40 -9.66 -9.15
N TYR A 15 3.18 -9.94 -8.12
CA TYR A 15 3.98 -8.92 -7.43
C TYR A 15 5.38 -9.45 -7.07
N PRO A 16 6.43 -8.61 -7.07
CA PRO A 16 7.74 -9.04 -6.63
C PRO A 16 7.75 -9.52 -5.16
N ILE A 17 8.56 -10.55 -4.84
CA ILE A 17 8.64 -11.08 -3.47
C ILE A 17 9.06 -10.03 -2.42
N LYS A 18 9.70 -8.95 -2.86
CA LYS A 18 10.07 -7.78 -2.04
C LYS A 18 9.24 -6.58 -2.45
N VAL A 19 8.94 -5.71 -1.48
CA VAL A 19 8.29 -4.41 -1.74
C VAL A 19 9.15 -3.60 -2.71
N THR A 20 8.53 -3.09 -3.77
CA THR A 20 9.21 -2.41 -4.88
C THR A 20 9.61 -0.98 -4.55
N SER A 21 10.61 -0.46 -5.26
CA SER A 21 10.98 0.96 -5.18
C SER A 21 9.80 1.88 -5.55
N ILE A 22 8.94 1.46 -6.49
CA ILE A 22 7.72 2.18 -6.89
C ILE A 22 6.78 2.33 -5.69
N THR A 23 6.48 1.24 -4.97
CA THR A 23 5.66 1.30 -3.75
C THR A 23 6.31 2.22 -2.72
N GLN A 24 7.62 2.13 -2.51
CA GLN A 24 8.32 3.00 -1.55
C GLN A 24 8.29 4.47 -1.97
N SER A 25 8.43 4.77 -3.26
CA SER A 25 8.34 6.12 -3.80
C SER A 25 6.95 6.70 -3.58
N LYS A 26 5.89 5.93 -3.86
CA LYS A 26 4.50 6.35 -3.60
C LYS A 26 4.27 6.68 -2.12
N ARG A 27 4.78 5.82 -1.22
CA ARG A 27 4.72 6.05 0.24
C ARG A 27 5.42 7.35 0.63
N MET A 28 6.64 7.59 0.13
CA MET A 28 7.38 8.82 0.42
C MET A 28 6.64 10.06 -0.05
N THR A 29 6.13 10.06 -1.28
CA THR A 29 5.33 11.18 -1.80
C THR A 29 4.14 11.50 -0.89
N ASN A 30 3.43 10.49 -0.40
CA ASN A 30 2.28 10.71 0.50
C ASN A 30 2.72 11.22 1.87
N ILE A 31 3.78 10.64 2.44
CA ILE A 31 4.35 11.10 3.72
C ILE A 31 4.74 12.57 3.61
N GLU A 32 5.51 12.95 2.59
CA GLU A 32 5.98 14.33 2.39
C GLU A 32 4.80 15.29 2.21
N ALA A 33 3.84 14.96 1.34
CA ALA A 33 2.70 15.82 1.07
C ALA A 33 1.83 16.05 2.30
N LEU A 34 1.49 14.99 3.03
CA LEU A 34 0.64 15.09 4.23
C LEU A 34 1.37 15.73 5.41
N THR A 35 2.64 15.39 5.64
CA THR A 35 3.41 16.00 6.73
C THR A 35 3.63 17.50 6.50
N GLN A 36 3.91 17.91 5.27
CA GLN A 36 4.05 19.33 4.92
C GLN A 36 2.73 20.10 5.15
N LEU A 37 1.60 19.54 4.73
CA LEU A 37 0.28 20.15 4.96
C LEU A 37 -0.01 20.25 6.45
N ILE A 38 0.10 19.15 7.19
CA ILE A 38 -0.21 19.10 8.62
C ILE A 38 0.70 20.04 9.43
N ASP A 39 2.01 20.06 9.15
CA ASP A 39 2.96 20.95 9.84
C ASP A 39 2.63 22.43 9.63
N SER A 40 2.28 22.80 8.39
CA SER A 40 1.85 24.16 8.03
C SER A 40 0.60 24.58 8.80
N GLU A 41 -0.42 23.74 8.82
CA GLU A 41 -1.72 24.08 9.42
C GLU A 41 -1.68 24.04 10.95
N ILE A 42 -0.95 23.10 11.55
CA ILE A 42 -0.71 23.10 13.02
C ILE A 42 -0.08 24.42 13.44
N SER A 43 0.94 24.87 12.70
CA SER A 43 1.68 26.10 13.02
C SER A 43 0.84 27.36 12.78
N SER A 44 0.09 27.42 11.68
CA SER A 44 -0.64 28.62 11.26
C SER A 44 -1.95 28.82 12.03
N ASN A 45 -2.66 27.72 12.35
CA ASN A 45 -3.97 27.77 12.98
C ASN A 45 -3.94 27.39 14.47
N THR A 46 -2.76 27.13 15.04
CA THR A 46 -2.58 26.71 16.44
C THR A 46 -3.45 25.50 16.79
N LEU A 47 -3.43 24.49 15.91
CA LEU A 47 -4.25 23.29 16.08
C LEU A 47 -3.68 22.43 17.23
N VAL A 48 -4.57 21.89 18.06
CA VAL A 48 -4.24 21.07 19.24
C VAL A 48 -5.26 19.95 19.37
N TYR A 49 -4.77 18.73 19.61
CA TYR A 49 -5.61 17.54 19.79
C TYR A 49 -6.68 17.78 20.87
N GLU A 50 -7.90 17.34 20.60
CA GLU A 50 -9.06 17.54 21.48
C GLU A 50 -9.37 19.02 21.81
N GLN A 51 -8.90 19.98 21.01
CA GLN A 51 -9.27 21.39 21.12
C GLN A 51 -9.72 21.95 19.76
N ASN A 52 -8.78 22.47 18.96
CA ASN A 52 -9.01 22.94 17.61
C ASN A 52 -8.32 21.97 16.68
N GLU A 53 -9.09 21.28 15.86
CA GLU A 53 -8.59 20.26 14.95
C GLU A 53 -9.13 20.54 13.55
N GLU A 54 -8.33 20.26 12.54
CA GLU A 54 -8.77 20.35 11.16
C GLU A 54 -9.25 18.98 10.67
N LYS A 55 -10.43 18.96 10.05
CA LYS A 55 -10.95 17.85 9.26
C LYS A 55 -10.72 18.15 7.79
N LEU A 56 -9.96 17.31 7.10
CA LEU A 56 -9.74 17.39 5.65
C LEU A 56 -10.54 16.29 4.94
N PHE A 57 -11.47 16.67 4.08
CA PHE A 57 -12.33 15.76 3.31
C PHE A 57 -11.58 15.14 2.14
N LEU A 58 -11.45 13.82 2.07
CA LEU A 58 -10.61 13.14 1.06
C LEU A 58 -11.36 12.22 0.11
N TYR A 59 -12.41 11.55 0.57
CA TYR A 59 -13.19 10.61 -0.23
C TYR A 59 -14.68 10.74 0.03
N LYS A 60 -15.46 10.53 -1.04
CA LYS A 60 -16.92 10.37 -0.98
C LYS A 60 -17.27 9.00 -1.57
N THR A 61 -18.09 8.22 -0.89
CA THR A 61 -18.56 6.92 -1.39
C THR A 61 -19.76 7.08 -2.32
N ALA A 62 -20.12 6.00 -3.02
CA ALA A 62 -21.36 5.93 -3.79
C ALA A 62 -22.62 6.06 -2.91
N ASP A 63 -22.53 5.68 -1.63
CA ASP A 63 -23.61 5.79 -0.64
C ASP A 63 -23.61 7.16 0.10
N GLU A 64 -22.88 8.14 -0.43
CA GLU A 64 -22.81 9.53 0.04
C GLU A 64 -22.15 9.71 1.42
N GLU A 65 -21.41 8.70 1.89
CA GLU A 65 -20.58 8.82 3.09
C GLU A 65 -19.34 9.64 2.76
N LYS A 66 -18.88 10.43 3.74
CA LYS A 66 -17.70 11.30 3.61
C LYS A 66 -16.61 10.80 4.52
N ILE A 67 -15.40 10.66 3.96
CA ILE A 67 -14.23 10.18 4.68
C ILE A 67 -13.22 11.31 4.78
N TYR A 68 -12.77 11.56 6.00
CA TYR A 68 -11.85 12.63 6.35
C TYR A 68 -10.58 12.06 7.00
N ILE A 69 -9.54 12.89 7.06
CA ILE A 69 -8.56 12.82 8.14
C ILE A 69 -8.81 13.98 9.11
N GLN A 70 -8.56 13.77 10.40
CA GLN A 70 -8.66 14.78 11.44
C GLN A 70 -7.36 14.87 12.23
N PHE A 71 -6.76 16.06 12.28
CA PHE A 71 -5.47 16.32 12.92
C PHE A 71 -5.49 17.62 13.75
N PRO A 72 -4.64 17.75 14.78
CA PRO A 72 -3.71 16.75 15.31
C PRO A 72 -4.40 15.51 15.91
N GLY A 73 -3.66 14.40 16.00
CA GLY A 73 -4.08 13.17 16.66
C GLY A 73 -3.54 13.06 18.08
N LYS A 74 -3.96 12.02 18.80
CA LYS A 74 -3.61 11.80 20.22
C LYS A 74 -2.09 11.71 20.42
N GLU A 75 -1.36 11.11 19.48
CA GLU A 75 0.09 10.95 19.61
C GLU A 75 0.86 12.25 19.30
N SER A 76 0.23 13.28 18.74
CA SER A 76 0.83 14.61 18.53
C SER A 76 1.18 15.31 19.85
N GLU A 77 0.34 15.13 20.87
CA GLU A 77 0.52 15.70 22.22
C GLU A 77 1.34 14.80 23.16
N ALA A 78 1.75 13.61 22.71
CA ALA A 78 2.53 12.70 23.54
C ALA A 78 3.95 13.23 23.80
N ALA A 79 4.52 12.87 24.95
CA ALA A 79 5.88 13.27 25.31
C ALA A 79 6.96 12.27 24.83
N GLY A 80 8.16 12.78 24.58
CA GLY A 80 9.36 11.99 24.29
C GLY A 80 9.21 11.04 23.09
N ASN A 81 9.65 9.79 23.25
CA ASN A 81 9.68 8.79 22.17
C ASN A 81 8.29 8.35 21.65
N LYS A 82 7.21 8.72 22.35
CA LYS A 82 5.83 8.46 21.92
C LYS A 82 5.27 9.58 21.05
N LYS A 83 5.91 10.75 21.00
CA LYS A 83 5.45 11.88 20.18
C LYS A 83 5.43 11.53 18.70
N ARG A 84 4.32 11.83 18.03
CA ARG A 84 4.11 11.76 16.58
C ARG A 84 3.50 13.08 16.13
N PRO A 85 4.30 14.09 15.79
CA PRO A 85 3.80 15.46 15.54
C PRO A 85 2.67 15.52 14.51
N TYR A 86 2.75 14.67 13.49
CA TYR A 86 1.85 14.62 12.34
C TYR A 86 0.82 13.49 12.44
N ASP A 87 0.54 12.98 13.64
CA ASP A 87 -0.51 11.99 13.85
C ASP A 87 -1.86 12.57 13.44
N PHE A 88 -2.67 11.75 12.78
CA PHE A 88 -4.04 12.07 12.42
C PHE A 88 -4.92 10.83 12.60
N ARG A 89 -6.24 11.03 12.63
CA ARG A 89 -7.20 9.92 12.65
C ARG A 89 -8.19 10.02 11.50
N PRO A 90 -8.43 8.93 10.76
CA PRO A 90 -9.49 8.92 9.76
C PRO A 90 -10.86 9.02 10.45
N LYS A 91 -11.81 9.68 9.79
CA LYS A 91 -13.21 9.82 10.24
C LYS A 91 -14.15 9.44 9.12
N ILE A 92 -15.29 8.86 9.48
CA ILE A 92 -16.40 8.59 8.57
C ILE A 92 -17.59 9.42 9.05
N GLU A 93 -18.19 10.20 8.16
CA GLU A 93 -19.50 10.80 8.32
C GLU A 93 -20.46 10.05 7.40
N THR A 94 -21.49 9.44 8.00
CA THR A 94 -22.51 8.72 7.24
C THR A 94 -23.41 9.69 6.47
N LYS A 95 -24.23 9.17 5.55
CA LYS A 95 -25.14 9.99 4.73
C LYS A 95 -26.12 10.87 5.51
N ASP A 96 -26.43 10.52 6.76
CA ASP A 96 -27.33 11.30 7.62
C ASP A 96 -26.60 12.37 8.45
N GLY A 97 -25.27 12.48 8.28
CA GLY A 97 -24.41 13.42 9.01
C GLY A 97 -23.83 12.86 10.31
N THR A 98 -24.13 11.62 10.69
CA THR A 98 -23.57 11.00 11.90
C THR A 98 -22.08 10.71 11.70
N ILE A 99 -21.25 11.30 12.56
CA ILE A 99 -19.81 11.01 12.63
C ILE A 99 -19.58 9.75 13.45
N ILE A 100 -18.94 8.77 12.83
CA ILE A 100 -18.57 7.48 13.45
C ILE A 100 -17.50 7.70 14.53
N LYS A 101 -17.58 6.91 15.61
CA LYS A 101 -16.54 6.85 16.65
C LYS A 101 -15.18 6.50 16.02
N ASP A 102 -14.10 6.86 16.72
CA ASP A 102 -12.78 6.38 16.30
C ASP A 102 -12.72 4.85 16.37
N LEU A 103 -12.46 4.21 15.22
CA LEU A 103 -12.31 2.76 15.13
C LEU A 103 -10.88 2.38 15.51
N VAL A 104 -10.73 1.44 16.43
CA VAL A 104 -9.46 0.84 16.81
C VAL A 104 -9.20 -0.45 16.02
N PHE A 105 -7.99 -0.99 16.15
CA PHE A 105 -7.61 -2.21 15.44
C PHE A 105 -8.52 -3.41 15.76
N ALA A 106 -9.03 -3.48 17.00
CA ALA A 106 -10.01 -4.49 17.39
C ALA A 106 -11.36 -4.34 16.66
N ASP A 107 -11.84 -3.11 16.44
CA ASP A 107 -13.07 -2.89 15.67
C ASP A 107 -12.88 -3.37 14.21
N MET A 108 -11.71 -3.12 13.61
CA MET A 108 -11.41 -3.58 12.25
C MET A 108 -11.39 -5.11 12.15
N TRP A 109 -10.91 -5.83 13.17
CA TRP A 109 -11.00 -7.30 13.20
C TRP A 109 -12.44 -7.78 13.29
N GLY A 110 -13.24 -7.17 14.17
CA GLY A 110 -14.65 -7.49 14.31
C GLY A 110 -15.40 -7.34 12.98
N ILE A 111 -15.10 -6.28 12.22
CA ILE A 111 -15.66 -6.08 10.88
C ILE A 111 -15.29 -7.23 9.93
N ILE A 112 -14.01 -7.65 9.90
CA ILE A 112 -13.60 -8.76 9.03
C ILE A 112 -14.18 -10.10 9.50
N GLU A 113 -14.32 -10.31 10.81
CA GLU A 113 -14.99 -11.49 11.39
C GLU A 113 -16.46 -11.56 10.96
N GLU A 114 -17.20 -10.45 11.07
CA GLU A 114 -18.59 -10.37 10.62
C GLU A 114 -18.71 -10.65 9.11
N ILE A 115 -17.82 -10.06 8.29
CA ILE A 115 -17.79 -10.34 6.85
C ILE A 115 -17.45 -11.81 6.58
N ASN A 116 -16.57 -12.43 7.36
CA ASN A 116 -16.27 -13.85 7.21
C ASN A 116 -17.49 -14.73 7.54
N GLU A 117 -18.24 -14.40 8.57
CA GLU A 117 -19.45 -15.14 8.97
C GLU A 117 -20.59 -15.00 7.95
N GLY A 118 -20.82 -13.79 7.43
CA GLY A 118 -21.91 -13.51 6.47
C GLY A 118 -21.54 -13.78 5.01
N HIS A 119 -20.26 -13.63 4.65
CA HIS A 119 -19.79 -13.57 3.26
C HIS A 119 -18.46 -14.30 3.05
N HIS A 120 -18.28 -15.47 3.69
CA HIS A 120 -17.04 -16.26 3.66
C HIS A 120 -16.41 -16.41 2.26
N THR A 121 -17.22 -16.58 1.21
CA THR A 121 -16.74 -16.74 -0.18
C THR A 121 -15.95 -15.54 -0.69
N LEU A 122 -16.10 -14.36 -0.11
CA LEU A 122 -15.37 -13.14 -0.50
C LEU A 122 -14.02 -12.98 0.20
N ILE A 123 -13.74 -13.75 1.26
CA ILE A 123 -12.50 -13.60 2.05
C ILE A 123 -11.25 -13.71 1.17
N LYS A 124 -11.29 -14.59 0.17
CA LYS A 124 -10.24 -14.72 -0.83
C LYS A 124 -10.05 -13.40 -1.61
N SER A 125 -11.12 -12.83 -2.17
CA SER A 125 -11.09 -11.54 -2.86
C SER A 125 -10.60 -10.41 -1.96
N LEU A 126 -11.10 -10.34 -0.72
CA LEU A 126 -10.71 -9.32 0.25
C LEU A 126 -9.23 -9.39 0.62
N SER A 127 -8.69 -10.60 0.82
CA SER A 127 -7.26 -10.76 1.08
C SER A 127 -6.39 -10.18 -0.05
N ALA A 128 -6.79 -10.39 -1.31
CA ALA A 128 -6.08 -9.82 -2.48
C ALA A 128 -6.22 -8.29 -2.54
N LEU A 129 -7.41 -7.75 -2.27
CA LEU A 129 -7.64 -6.30 -2.20
C LEU A 129 -6.76 -5.63 -1.14
N PHE A 130 -6.74 -6.18 0.08
CA PHE A 130 -5.95 -5.61 1.19
C PHE A 130 -4.44 -5.72 0.95
N PHE A 131 -3.99 -6.76 0.24
CA PHE A 131 -2.61 -6.83 -0.26
C PHE A 131 -2.32 -5.67 -1.24
N ARG A 132 -3.19 -5.46 -2.24
CA ARG A 132 -3.02 -4.38 -3.24
C ARG A 132 -3.01 -2.99 -2.61
N ILE A 133 -3.89 -2.74 -1.65
CA ILE A 133 -3.94 -1.48 -0.89
C ILE A 133 -2.65 -1.28 -0.09
N GLY A 134 -2.19 -2.32 0.62
CA GLY A 134 -0.93 -2.27 1.37
C GLY A 134 0.30 -1.99 0.52
N ARG A 135 0.30 -2.43 -0.74
CA ARG A 135 1.42 -2.25 -1.69
C ARG A 135 1.23 -1.04 -2.61
N MET A 136 0.19 -0.25 -2.38
CA MET A 136 -0.17 0.93 -3.18
C MET A 136 -0.31 0.64 -4.68
N ILE A 137 -0.84 -0.53 -5.03
CA ILE A 137 -1.03 -0.96 -6.42
C ILE A 137 -2.09 -0.08 -7.08
N ASP A 138 -3.25 0.05 -6.46
CA ASP A 138 -4.40 0.78 -6.97
C ASP A 138 -4.36 2.28 -6.63
N TYR A 139 -3.18 2.89 -6.68
CA TYR A 139 -3.01 4.30 -6.32
C TYR A 139 -2.55 5.11 -7.51
N LYS A 140 -3.19 6.27 -7.69
CA LYS A 140 -2.91 7.21 -8.78
C LYS A 140 -2.39 8.52 -8.21
N TYR A 141 -1.28 9.01 -8.78
CA TYR A 141 -0.76 10.33 -8.47
C TYR A 141 -1.71 11.40 -9.01
N THR A 142 -2.15 12.30 -8.12
CA THR A 142 -3.13 13.32 -8.43
C THR A 142 -2.82 14.62 -7.68
N THR A 143 -3.29 15.74 -8.24
CA THR A 143 -3.31 17.06 -7.60
C THR A 143 -4.75 17.55 -7.62
N GLU A 144 -5.36 17.66 -6.44
CA GLU A 144 -6.78 18.00 -6.29
C GLU A 144 -6.95 19.04 -5.17
N GLN A 145 -8.09 19.75 -5.19
CA GLN A 145 -8.51 20.60 -4.09
C GLN A 145 -9.45 19.83 -3.17
N TYR A 146 -9.19 19.90 -1.87
CA TYR A 146 -9.93 19.21 -0.84
C TYR A 146 -10.49 20.21 0.15
N ASP A 147 -11.78 20.07 0.48
CA ASP A 147 -12.42 20.92 1.46
C ASP A 147 -11.91 20.58 2.86
N TYR A 148 -11.70 21.61 3.68
CA TYR A 148 -11.36 21.44 5.09
C TYR A 148 -12.30 22.23 5.99
N GLU A 149 -12.41 21.78 7.23
CA GLU A 149 -13.11 22.45 8.31
C GLU A 149 -12.24 22.42 9.58
N ILE A 150 -11.95 23.58 10.17
CA ILE A 150 -11.39 23.64 11.52
C ILE A 150 -12.56 23.59 12.50
N VAL A 151 -12.57 22.59 13.37
CA VAL A 151 -13.64 22.35 14.34
C VAL A 151 -13.13 22.46 15.77
N THR A 152 -14.01 22.97 16.65
CA THR A 152 -13.80 22.82 18.09
C THR A 152 -14.36 21.48 18.55
N THR A 153 -13.58 20.69 19.27
CA THR A 153 -14.03 19.41 19.83
C THR A 153 -15.07 19.57 20.94
N LYS A 154 -15.06 20.71 21.64
CA LYS A 154 -15.96 20.97 22.77
C LYS A 154 -17.44 20.99 22.36
N ASN A 155 -17.74 21.56 21.18
CA ASN A 155 -19.11 21.76 20.71
C ASN A 155 -19.33 21.32 19.24
N ALA A 156 -18.33 20.69 18.60
CA ALA A 156 -18.31 20.39 17.17
C ALA A 156 -18.58 21.60 16.25
N SER A 157 -18.27 22.82 16.72
CA SER A 157 -18.53 24.04 15.96
C SER A 157 -17.45 24.28 14.91
N ILE A 158 -17.84 24.57 13.68
CA ILE A 158 -16.92 24.99 12.61
C ILE A 158 -16.45 26.42 12.89
N ILE A 159 -15.13 26.60 13.00
CA ILE A 159 -14.46 27.89 13.19
C ILE A 159 -14.13 28.52 11.83
N CYS A 160 -13.60 27.70 10.94
CA CYS A 160 -13.13 28.09 9.62
C CYS A 160 -13.35 26.93 8.65
N SER A 161 -13.53 27.26 7.38
CA SER A 161 -13.58 26.30 6.28
C SER A 161 -12.85 26.84 5.08
N GLY A 162 -12.25 25.98 4.28
CA GLY A 162 -11.54 26.39 3.08
C GLY A 162 -11.18 25.21 2.20
N LYS A 163 -10.15 25.38 1.38
CA LYS A 163 -9.62 24.34 0.51
C LYS A 163 -8.11 24.23 0.60
N HIS A 164 -7.60 23.02 0.70
CA HIS A 164 -6.19 22.71 0.49
C HIS A 164 -5.97 22.08 -0.87
N THR A 165 -4.87 22.45 -1.54
CA THR A 165 -4.39 21.70 -2.70
C THR A 165 -3.43 20.63 -2.20
N LEU A 166 -3.74 19.36 -2.45
CA LEU A 166 -2.91 18.23 -2.04
C LEU A 166 -2.47 17.45 -3.29
N THR A 167 -1.16 17.21 -3.39
CA THR A 167 -0.56 16.42 -4.46
C THR A 167 0.00 15.13 -3.87
N TRP A 168 -0.62 14.00 -4.17
CA TRP A 168 -0.33 12.73 -3.52
C TRP A 168 -0.82 11.55 -4.37
N ASN A 169 -0.46 10.34 -3.96
CA ASN A 169 -1.00 9.11 -4.52
C ASN A 169 -2.31 8.79 -3.79
N LYS A 170 -3.43 8.97 -4.47
CA LYS A 170 -4.79 8.71 -3.98
C LYS A 170 -5.21 7.29 -4.32
N LEU A 171 -5.91 6.60 -3.41
CA LEU A 171 -6.49 5.28 -3.70
C LEU A 171 -7.55 5.45 -4.81
N CYS A 172 -7.44 4.65 -5.87
CA CYS A 172 -8.28 4.66 -7.05
C CYS A 172 -8.58 3.21 -7.44
N LEU A 173 -9.61 2.64 -6.82
CA LEU A 173 -10.07 1.30 -7.11
C LEU A 173 -10.86 1.26 -8.42
N ASP A 174 -10.80 0.12 -9.11
CA ASP A 174 -11.65 -0.13 -10.26
C ASP A 174 -13.12 -0.08 -9.81
N LYS A 175 -13.93 0.64 -10.59
CA LYS A 175 -15.35 0.86 -10.31
C LYS A 175 -16.10 -0.47 -10.27
N ASP A 176 -15.81 -1.41 -11.16
CA ASP A 176 -16.48 -2.71 -11.20
C ASP A 176 -16.14 -3.54 -9.95
N ILE A 177 -14.89 -3.43 -9.44
CA ILE A 177 -14.47 -4.11 -8.21
C ILE A 177 -15.24 -3.55 -7.01
N ILE A 178 -15.26 -2.24 -6.82
CA ILE A 178 -15.86 -1.63 -5.63
C ILE A 178 -17.39 -1.74 -5.63
N GLU A 179 -18.03 -1.54 -6.79
CA GLU A 179 -19.47 -1.71 -6.93
C GLU A 179 -19.90 -3.16 -6.69
N SER A 180 -19.10 -4.13 -7.16
CA SER A 180 -19.39 -5.55 -6.91
C SER A 180 -19.18 -5.91 -5.44
N LEU A 181 -18.17 -5.38 -4.78
CA LEU A 181 -17.94 -5.60 -3.35
C LEU A 181 -19.06 -4.98 -2.49
N ASN A 182 -19.50 -3.76 -2.79
CA ASN A 182 -20.67 -3.16 -2.14
C ASN A 182 -21.97 -3.92 -2.44
N PHE A 183 -22.10 -4.51 -3.63
CA PHE A 183 -23.26 -5.35 -3.95
C PHE A 183 -23.30 -6.63 -3.11
N HIS A 184 -22.15 -7.30 -2.93
CA HIS A 184 -22.11 -8.54 -2.15
C HIS A 184 -22.04 -8.30 -0.64
N ILE A 185 -21.44 -7.19 -0.20
CA ILE A 185 -21.35 -6.74 1.19
C ILE A 185 -22.13 -5.43 1.30
N SER A 186 -23.45 -5.55 1.40
CA SER A 186 -24.35 -4.39 1.31
C SER A 186 -24.19 -3.40 2.47
N GLU A 187 -23.83 -3.87 3.66
CA GLU A 187 -23.62 -3.04 4.83
C GLU A 187 -22.65 -3.72 5.80
N ILE A 188 -21.84 -2.91 6.48
CA ILE A 188 -21.02 -3.30 7.62
C ILE A 188 -21.67 -2.70 8.86
N ARG A 189 -22.01 -3.52 9.85
CA ARG A 189 -22.62 -3.06 11.10
C ARG A 189 -21.52 -2.72 12.10
N LEU A 190 -21.46 -1.46 12.51
CA LEU A 190 -20.53 -1.03 13.55
C LEU A 190 -21.15 -1.16 14.95
N ASN A 191 -22.47 -1.06 15.03
CA ASN A 191 -23.30 -1.30 16.20
C ASN A 191 -24.78 -1.40 15.76
N ASP A 192 -25.71 -1.59 16.72
CA ASP A 192 -27.14 -1.77 16.46
C ASP A 192 -27.79 -0.68 15.58
N ASN A 193 -27.27 0.55 15.61
CA ASN A 193 -27.87 1.71 14.96
C ASN A 193 -26.97 2.35 13.89
N THR A 194 -25.83 1.74 13.56
CA THR A 194 -24.85 2.38 12.71
C THR A 194 -24.23 1.39 11.73
N THR A 195 -24.42 1.69 10.45
CA THR A 195 -23.90 0.93 9.33
C THR A 195 -23.08 1.82 8.42
N ILE A 196 -22.08 1.25 7.76
CA ILE A 196 -21.30 1.88 6.70
C ILE A 196 -21.22 0.97 5.48
N SER A 197 -20.96 1.53 4.32
CA SER A 197 -20.64 0.75 3.12
C SER A 197 -19.27 0.09 3.25
N PHE A 198 -19.06 -0.99 2.49
CA PHE A 198 -17.74 -1.60 2.39
C PHE A 198 -16.71 -0.64 1.78
N GLU A 199 -17.13 0.19 0.82
CA GLU A 199 -16.30 1.26 0.26
C GLU A 199 -15.81 2.26 1.30
N ALA A 200 -16.67 2.72 2.21
CA ALA A 200 -16.27 3.62 3.30
C ALA A 200 -15.19 3.00 4.18
N PHE A 201 -15.36 1.71 4.52
CA PHE A 201 -14.37 0.95 5.30
C PHE A 201 -13.03 0.84 4.57
N VAL A 202 -13.03 0.63 3.25
CA VAL A 202 -11.79 0.55 2.45
C VAL A 202 -11.05 1.88 2.41
N TYR A 203 -11.74 3.00 2.17
CA TYR A 203 -11.11 4.32 2.21
C TYR A 203 -10.59 4.66 3.61
N PHE A 204 -11.36 4.36 4.65
CA PHE A 204 -10.94 4.50 6.04
C PHE A 204 -9.66 3.70 6.32
N PHE A 205 -9.63 2.42 5.95
CA PHE A 205 -8.48 1.55 6.16
C PHE A 205 -7.24 2.06 5.41
N SER A 206 -7.41 2.51 4.16
CA SER A 206 -6.31 3.15 3.40
C SER A 206 -5.71 4.33 4.16
N LEU A 207 -6.53 5.18 4.75
CA LEU A 207 -6.06 6.35 5.53
C LEU A 207 -5.43 5.95 6.86
N ILE A 208 -5.85 4.84 7.48
CA ILE A 208 -5.10 4.26 8.62
C ILE A 208 -3.68 3.91 8.19
N LEU A 209 -3.51 3.27 7.04
CA LEU A 209 -2.19 2.92 6.52
C LEU A 209 -1.33 4.15 6.21
N GLU A 210 -1.92 5.23 5.71
CA GLU A 210 -1.24 6.52 5.54
C GLU A 210 -0.73 7.06 6.88
N ASN A 211 -1.57 7.07 7.93
CA ASN A 211 -1.15 7.55 9.25
C ASN A 211 -0.02 6.68 9.83
N GLU A 212 -0.13 5.35 9.69
CA GLU A 212 0.91 4.42 10.11
C GLU A 212 2.25 4.70 9.39
N ASP A 213 2.23 4.96 8.09
CA ASP A 213 3.43 5.36 7.35
C ASP A 213 4.06 6.63 7.93
N ILE A 214 3.28 7.69 8.15
CA ILE A 214 3.77 8.96 8.71
C ILE A 214 4.36 8.77 10.10
N LYS A 215 3.62 8.10 11.00
CA LYS A 215 4.05 7.90 12.39
C LYS A 215 5.38 7.16 12.47
N TYR A 216 5.50 6.06 11.74
CA TYR A 216 6.70 5.24 11.79
C TYR A 216 7.86 5.86 11.03
N TYR A 217 7.61 6.56 9.93
CA TYR A 217 8.66 7.28 9.21
C TYR A 217 9.22 8.42 10.05
N CYS A 218 8.38 9.26 10.67
CA CYS A 218 8.82 10.34 11.55
C CYS A 218 9.76 9.82 12.67
N LYS A 219 9.42 8.65 13.25
CA LYS A 219 10.22 8.02 14.30
C LYS A 219 11.51 7.36 13.81
N LYS A 220 11.48 6.65 12.67
CA LYS A 220 12.57 5.76 12.23
C LYS A 220 13.41 6.30 11.07
N GLN A 221 12.93 7.31 10.37
CA GLN A 221 13.53 7.89 9.16
C GLN A 221 13.78 6.82 8.08
N ASN A 222 12.89 5.83 7.99
CA ASN A 222 12.91 4.78 6.97
C ASN A 222 11.53 4.12 6.85
N LEU A 223 11.33 3.36 5.77
CA LEU A 223 10.05 2.76 5.38
C LEU A 223 9.91 1.28 5.78
N THR A 224 10.68 0.81 6.75
CA THR A 224 10.66 -0.60 7.20
C THR A 224 9.43 -0.96 8.05
N SER A 225 8.64 0.02 8.45
CA SER A 225 7.43 -0.12 9.27
C SER A 225 6.29 0.76 8.72
N GLY A 226 5.13 0.76 9.37
CA GLY A 226 3.94 1.48 8.92
C GLY A 226 3.00 0.57 8.12
N ARG A 227 2.55 1.03 6.95
CA ARG A 227 1.59 0.39 6.06
C ARG A 227 1.80 -1.09 5.81
N ILE A 228 3.02 -1.51 5.44
CA ILE A 228 3.26 -2.88 4.99
C ILE A 228 2.99 -3.89 6.11
N PRO A 229 3.62 -3.79 7.30
CA PRO A 229 3.25 -4.64 8.44
C PRO A 229 1.78 -4.56 8.86
N THR A 230 1.16 -3.38 8.80
CA THR A 230 -0.26 -3.20 9.19
C THR A 230 -1.21 -3.89 8.21
N SER A 231 -0.96 -3.77 6.90
CA SER A 231 -1.68 -4.54 5.88
C SER A 231 -1.40 -6.05 5.98
N ASP A 232 -0.15 -6.44 6.26
CA ASP A 232 0.21 -7.86 6.46
C ASP A 232 -0.51 -8.48 7.67
N SER A 233 -0.90 -7.65 8.64
CA SER A 233 -1.73 -8.06 9.78
C SER A 233 -3.13 -8.46 9.36
N MET A 234 -3.76 -7.69 8.46
CA MET A 234 -5.03 -8.10 7.85
C MET A 234 -4.88 -9.38 7.02
N LEU A 235 -3.79 -9.53 6.26
CA LEU A 235 -3.52 -10.75 5.50
C LEU A 235 -3.38 -11.98 6.40
N LEU A 236 -2.71 -11.82 7.54
CA LEU A 236 -2.58 -12.90 8.52
C LEU A 236 -3.94 -13.30 9.11
N LEU A 237 -4.84 -12.33 9.32
CA LEU A 237 -6.21 -12.59 9.75
C LEU A 237 -7.01 -13.35 8.67
N PHE A 238 -6.94 -12.93 7.40
CA PHE A 238 -7.54 -13.67 6.28
C PHE A 238 -6.95 -15.08 6.11
N SER A 239 -5.65 -15.22 6.35
CA SER A 239 -4.96 -16.53 6.37
C SER A 239 -5.58 -17.47 7.40
N HIS A 240 -5.98 -16.94 8.56
CA HIS A 240 -6.67 -17.72 9.56
C HIS A 240 -8.05 -18.17 9.10
N PHE A 241 -8.86 -17.27 8.56
CA PHE A 241 -10.19 -17.61 8.06
C PHE A 241 -10.19 -18.58 6.88
N THR A 242 -9.14 -18.57 6.07
CA THR A 242 -8.94 -19.54 4.97
C THR A 242 -8.31 -20.86 5.42
N GLY A 243 -8.03 -21.03 6.71
CA GLY A 243 -7.46 -22.27 7.27
C GLY A 243 -5.96 -22.45 7.04
N ASN A 244 -5.27 -21.42 6.52
CA ASN A 244 -3.82 -21.45 6.25
C ASN A 244 -2.97 -21.08 7.48
N THR A 245 -3.56 -20.40 8.47
CA THR A 245 -2.91 -20.04 9.74
C THR A 245 -3.76 -20.49 10.93
N SER A 246 -3.14 -21.20 11.89
CA SER A 246 -3.84 -21.57 13.13
C SER A 246 -4.10 -20.35 14.03
N LEU A 247 -5.17 -20.38 14.81
CA LEU A 247 -5.46 -19.32 15.79
C LEU A 247 -4.29 -19.10 16.77
N ALA A 248 -3.64 -20.18 17.23
CA ALA A 248 -2.48 -20.09 18.12
C ALA A 248 -1.32 -19.31 17.46
N THR A 249 -1.04 -19.57 16.18
CA THR A 249 -0.02 -18.85 15.41
C THR A 249 -0.39 -17.39 15.19
N LEU A 250 -1.65 -17.11 14.86
CA LEU A 250 -2.19 -15.76 14.72
C LEU A 250 -1.94 -14.96 16.01
N LEU A 251 -2.46 -15.44 17.14
CA LEU A 251 -2.34 -14.79 18.44
C LEU A 251 -0.87 -14.60 18.86
N GLN A 252 -0.04 -15.63 18.70
CA GLN A 252 1.38 -15.55 19.03
C GLN A 252 2.08 -14.41 18.28
N ARG A 253 1.79 -14.24 16.98
CA ARG A 253 2.40 -13.17 16.17
C ARG A 253 1.93 -11.80 16.59
N TYR A 254 0.66 -11.63 16.88
CA TYR A 254 0.13 -10.35 17.35
C TYR A 254 0.69 -9.97 18.72
N VAL A 255 0.80 -10.92 19.65
CA VAL A 255 1.43 -10.69 20.95
C VAL A 255 2.91 -10.32 20.77
N SER A 256 3.65 -11.10 19.98
CA SER A 256 5.09 -10.86 19.76
C SER A 256 5.38 -9.55 19.01
N GLY A 257 4.44 -9.13 18.16
CA GLY A 257 4.52 -7.91 17.37
C GLY A 257 3.86 -6.69 18.01
N PHE A 258 3.48 -6.78 19.30
CA PHE A 258 2.83 -5.69 20.05
C PHE A 258 1.60 -5.11 19.34
N GLY A 259 0.73 -6.00 18.84
CA GLY A 259 -0.50 -5.64 18.13
C GLY A 259 -0.39 -5.63 16.61
N VAL A 260 0.79 -5.93 16.03
CA VAL A 260 1.00 -6.04 14.58
C VAL A 260 1.57 -7.41 14.21
N GLY A 261 0.80 -8.23 13.51
CA GLY A 261 1.17 -9.60 13.12
C GLY A 261 1.59 -9.68 11.66
N LYS A 262 2.87 -9.87 11.37
CA LYS A 262 3.32 -9.93 9.97
C LYS A 262 2.99 -11.28 9.31
N CYS A 263 2.24 -11.26 8.20
CA CYS A 263 2.19 -12.32 7.20
C CYS A 263 3.52 -12.36 6.42
N LYS A 264 4.19 -13.52 6.38
CA LYS A 264 5.48 -13.67 5.71
C LYS A 264 5.29 -13.84 4.20
N SER A 265 6.33 -13.59 3.42
CA SER A 265 6.27 -13.66 1.95
C SER A 265 5.83 -15.05 1.45
N ASP A 266 6.32 -16.12 2.04
CA ASP A 266 5.95 -17.50 1.74
C ASP A 266 4.51 -17.87 2.13
N GLU A 267 3.84 -17.03 2.93
CA GLU A 267 2.48 -17.25 3.39
C GLU A 267 1.45 -16.42 2.60
N ILE A 268 1.88 -15.39 1.87
CA ILE A 268 0.97 -14.47 1.16
C ILE A 268 0.19 -15.21 0.06
N GLU A 269 0.85 -16.04 -0.74
CA GLU A 269 0.17 -16.78 -1.81
C GLU A 269 -0.85 -17.79 -1.26
N PRO A 270 -0.52 -18.63 -0.25
CA PRO A 270 -1.53 -19.44 0.46
C PRO A 270 -2.67 -18.60 1.06
N SER A 271 -2.35 -17.51 1.76
CA SER A 271 -3.34 -16.67 2.46
C SER A 271 -4.32 -15.96 1.53
N THR A 272 -3.95 -15.83 0.25
CA THR A 272 -4.80 -15.27 -0.80
C THR A 272 -5.35 -16.33 -1.75
N CYS A 273 -5.21 -17.61 -1.39
CA CYS A 273 -5.61 -18.76 -2.19
C CYS A 273 -5.16 -18.66 -3.66
N GLY A 274 -3.92 -18.18 -3.87
CA GLY A 274 -3.31 -18.04 -5.19
C GLY A 274 -3.73 -16.80 -6.00
N LEU A 275 -4.55 -15.88 -5.48
CA LEU A 275 -4.84 -14.63 -6.19
C LEU A 275 -3.63 -13.70 -6.25
N ILE A 276 -2.79 -13.72 -5.22
CA ILE A 276 -1.52 -13.01 -5.21
C ILE A 276 -0.40 -14.01 -5.46
N ARG A 277 0.30 -13.85 -6.58
CA ARG A 277 1.49 -14.63 -6.91
C ARG A 277 2.73 -13.80 -6.66
N LEU A 278 3.58 -14.24 -5.74
CA LEU A 278 4.85 -13.58 -5.49
C LEU A 278 5.95 -14.16 -6.37
N ILE A 279 6.64 -13.29 -7.12
CA ILE A 279 7.68 -13.71 -8.06
C ILE A 279 9.06 -13.21 -7.62
N ASN A 280 10.04 -14.11 -7.62
CA ASN A 280 11.45 -13.75 -7.60
C ASN A 280 11.94 -13.52 -9.04
N TYR A 281 11.80 -12.29 -9.52
CA TYR A 281 12.13 -11.93 -10.91
C TYR A 281 13.58 -12.21 -11.27
N LYS A 282 14.49 -12.16 -10.29
CA LYS A 282 15.89 -12.52 -10.51
C LYS A 282 16.02 -14.01 -10.83
N GLU A 283 15.37 -14.90 -10.09
CA GLU A 283 15.37 -16.34 -10.39
C GLU A 283 14.65 -16.66 -11.71
N LEU A 284 13.59 -15.92 -12.02
CA LEU A 284 12.85 -16.09 -13.27
C LEU A 284 13.69 -15.67 -14.49
N LEU A 285 14.42 -14.55 -14.41
CA LEU A 285 15.39 -14.13 -15.44
C LEU A 285 16.51 -15.17 -15.60
N ASP A 286 17.08 -15.64 -14.50
CA ASP A 286 18.13 -16.68 -14.47
C ASP A 286 17.68 -17.93 -15.26
N LYS A 287 16.48 -18.44 -14.96
CA LYS A 287 15.90 -19.60 -15.65
C LYS A 287 15.71 -19.36 -17.15
N ASN A 288 15.20 -18.18 -17.53
CA ASN A 288 14.96 -17.85 -18.95
C ASN A 288 16.28 -17.65 -19.72
N PHE A 289 17.30 -17.06 -19.11
CA PHE A 289 18.61 -16.90 -19.72
C PHE A 289 19.32 -18.25 -19.93
N LEU A 290 19.21 -19.18 -18.97
CA LEU A 290 19.67 -20.56 -19.15
C LEU A 290 18.93 -21.26 -20.30
N THR A 291 17.60 -21.09 -20.38
CA THR A 291 16.78 -21.70 -21.45
C THR A 291 17.14 -21.13 -22.83
N ALA A 292 17.52 -19.86 -22.89
CA ALA A 292 17.93 -19.17 -24.11
C ALA A 292 19.42 -19.34 -24.46
N ASN A 293 20.18 -20.17 -23.72
CA ASN A 293 21.62 -20.39 -23.88
C ASN A 293 22.46 -19.09 -23.89
N LEU A 294 22.11 -18.11 -23.05
CA LEU A 294 22.88 -16.86 -22.94
C LEU A 294 24.12 -17.06 -22.06
N ASP A 295 25.26 -16.46 -22.45
CA ASP A 295 26.44 -16.33 -21.58
C ASP A 295 26.31 -15.08 -20.69
N TYR A 296 26.02 -15.30 -19.41
CA TYR A 296 25.81 -14.21 -18.45
C TYR A 296 26.49 -14.49 -17.10
N LYS A 297 26.72 -13.40 -16.34
CA LYS A 297 27.19 -13.46 -14.94
C LYS A 297 26.15 -12.87 -14.01
N LYS A 298 25.70 -13.66 -13.05
CA LYS A 298 24.82 -13.25 -11.94
C LYS A 298 25.61 -12.49 -10.87
N ASP A 299 24.99 -11.49 -10.24
CA ASP A 299 25.57 -10.69 -9.15
C ASP A 299 26.96 -10.11 -9.47
N SER A 300 27.12 -9.60 -10.68
CA SER A 300 28.41 -9.12 -11.17
C SER A 300 28.66 -7.66 -10.82
N THR A 301 29.90 -7.22 -11.05
CA THR A 301 30.28 -5.81 -10.96
C THR A 301 30.81 -5.34 -12.32
N ILE A 302 30.44 -4.12 -12.69
CA ILE A 302 30.94 -3.41 -13.87
C ILE A 302 31.66 -2.16 -13.38
N THR A 303 32.92 -2.02 -13.76
CA THR A 303 33.71 -0.83 -13.43
C THR A 303 33.60 0.20 -14.54
N VAL A 304 33.13 1.40 -14.21
CA VAL A 304 33.03 2.53 -15.15
C VAL A 304 33.74 3.75 -14.54
N LYS A 305 34.80 4.23 -15.19
CA LYS A 305 35.57 5.41 -14.74
C LYS A 305 35.92 5.34 -13.23
N GLY A 306 36.43 4.20 -12.77
CA GLY A 306 36.77 3.96 -11.35
C GLY A 306 35.59 3.64 -10.43
N HIS A 307 34.34 3.79 -10.88
CA HIS A 307 33.15 3.49 -10.08
C HIS A 307 32.74 2.02 -10.24
N LEU A 308 32.55 1.32 -9.13
CA LEU A 308 32.07 -0.07 -9.10
C LEU A 308 30.54 -0.11 -9.07
N ILE A 309 29.94 -0.60 -10.15
CA ILE A 309 28.49 -0.71 -10.29
C ILE A 309 28.09 -2.18 -10.15
N ARG A 310 27.41 -2.52 -9.05
CA ARG A 310 26.82 -3.85 -8.86
C ARG A 310 25.57 -4.01 -9.71
N VAL A 311 25.48 -5.13 -10.43
CA VAL A 311 24.38 -5.47 -11.33
C VAL A 311 23.85 -6.86 -11.00
N ALA A 312 22.55 -7.10 -11.20
CA ALA A 312 21.94 -8.41 -11.03
C ALA A 312 22.43 -9.39 -12.10
N PHE A 313 22.52 -8.93 -13.34
CA PHE A 313 23.05 -9.70 -14.46
C PHE A 313 23.96 -8.85 -15.34
N LYS A 314 25.03 -9.48 -15.84
CA LYS A 314 25.97 -8.92 -16.80
C LYS A 314 26.11 -9.86 -17.98
N ILE A 315 25.81 -9.38 -19.18
CA ILE A 315 25.97 -10.08 -20.45
C ILE A 315 27.07 -9.36 -21.22
N LYS A 316 28.04 -10.10 -21.77
CA LYS A 316 29.20 -9.49 -22.43
C LYS A 316 28.93 -9.12 -23.89
N SER A 317 28.13 -9.93 -24.57
CA SER A 317 27.74 -9.75 -25.96
C SER A 317 26.26 -10.16 -26.09
N PRO A 318 25.33 -9.23 -26.38
CA PRO A 318 25.53 -7.78 -26.35
C PRO A 318 25.95 -7.29 -24.95
N LYS A 319 26.57 -6.10 -24.87
CA LYS A 319 26.95 -5.49 -23.58
C LYS A 319 25.70 -5.04 -22.83
N THR A 320 25.11 -5.95 -22.07
CA THR A 320 23.86 -5.71 -21.36
C THR A 320 24.06 -5.83 -19.86
N ALA A 321 23.56 -4.84 -19.12
CA ALA A 321 23.56 -4.80 -17.67
C ALA A 321 22.13 -4.75 -17.16
N ILE A 322 21.78 -5.62 -16.22
CA ILE A 322 20.46 -5.61 -15.57
C ILE A 322 20.67 -5.23 -14.11
N LEU A 323 20.10 -4.11 -13.69
CA LEU A 323 20.17 -3.60 -12.32
C LEU A 323 19.13 -4.28 -11.42
N SER A 324 19.43 -4.43 -10.14
CA SER A 324 18.47 -5.00 -9.17
C SER A 324 17.31 -4.05 -8.82
N SER A 325 17.45 -2.76 -9.13
CA SER A 325 16.47 -1.70 -8.90
C SER A 325 16.79 -0.53 -9.83
N SER A 326 15.80 0.31 -10.14
CA SER A 326 16.03 1.53 -10.93
C SER A 326 17.05 2.45 -10.26
N ASN A 327 17.96 3.05 -11.04
CA ASN A 327 18.93 4.03 -10.55
C ASN A 327 19.50 4.86 -11.71
N THR A 328 18.96 6.06 -11.90
CA THR A 328 19.31 6.97 -13.00
C THR A 328 20.82 7.22 -13.11
N ASN A 329 21.52 7.41 -11.98
CA ASN A 329 22.96 7.67 -11.98
C ASN A 329 23.76 6.45 -12.49
N LYS A 330 23.43 5.24 -12.02
CA LYS A 330 24.08 4.00 -12.48
C LYS A 330 23.77 3.73 -13.95
N GLU A 331 22.53 3.96 -14.37
CA GLU A 331 22.09 3.80 -15.75
C GLU A 331 22.87 4.74 -16.69
N GLN A 332 22.94 6.03 -16.36
CA GLN A 332 23.69 7.01 -17.15
C GLN A 332 25.17 6.66 -17.23
N LEU A 333 25.80 6.24 -16.12
CA LEU A 333 27.19 5.81 -16.11
C LEU A 333 27.42 4.61 -17.03
N LEU A 334 26.59 3.58 -16.95
CA LEU A 334 26.70 2.39 -17.79
C LEU A 334 26.46 2.71 -19.27
N ARG A 335 25.41 3.49 -19.60
CA ARG A 335 25.10 3.92 -20.97
C ARG A 335 26.24 4.75 -21.57
N SER A 336 26.96 5.54 -20.78
CA SER A 336 28.16 6.28 -21.23
C SER A 336 29.32 5.39 -21.71
N LYS A 337 29.25 4.08 -21.44
CA LYS A 337 30.20 3.05 -21.91
C LYS A 337 29.54 2.02 -22.83
N ASN A 338 28.47 2.42 -23.52
CA ASN A 338 27.73 1.61 -24.49
C ASN A 338 27.17 0.31 -23.90
N TRP A 339 26.78 0.33 -22.63
CA TRP A 339 25.96 -0.73 -22.07
C TRP A 339 24.49 -0.45 -22.37
N GLU A 340 23.78 -1.46 -22.83
CA GLU A 340 22.33 -1.49 -22.74
C GLU A 340 21.96 -1.79 -21.30
N VAL A 341 21.10 -0.97 -20.71
CA VAL A 341 20.76 -1.07 -19.28
C VAL A 341 19.27 -1.29 -19.14
N PHE A 342 18.94 -2.32 -18.37
CA PHE A 342 17.60 -2.61 -17.89
C PHE A 342 17.65 -2.66 -16.36
N ASP A 343 16.50 -2.60 -15.71
CA ASP A 343 16.36 -2.88 -14.29
C ASP A 343 15.27 -3.93 -14.08
N ILE A 344 15.42 -4.75 -13.04
CA ILE A 344 14.49 -5.84 -12.77
C ILE A 344 13.06 -5.30 -12.58
N GLU A 345 12.90 -4.11 -11.99
CA GLU A 345 11.59 -3.56 -11.68
C GLU A 345 10.84 -3.17 -12.96
N SER A 346 11.51 -2.59 -13.96
CA SER A 346 10.90 -2.28 -15.27
C SER A 346 10.61 -3.50 -16.13
N ILE A 347 11.37 -4.60 -15.99
CA ILE A 347 11.11 -5.86 -16.72
C ILE A 347 10.03 -6.71 -16.00
N SER A 348 9.72 -6.39 -14.74
CA SER A 348 8.89 -7.21 -13.86
C SER A 348 7.38 -7.00 -14.00
N GLU A 349 6.93 -6.12 -14.88
CA GLU A 349 5.49 -5.83 -15.03
C GLU A 349 4.72 -7.01 -15.67
N ASP A 350 5.38 -7.87 -16.45
CA ASP A 350 4.77 -9.05 -17.09
C ASP A 350 5.81 -10.18 -17.28
N GLU A 351 5.47 -11.41 -16.91
CA GLU A 351 6.30 -12.61 -17.14
C GLU A 351 6.68 -12.76 -18.64
N ASN A 352 5.83 -12.31 -19.57
CA ASN A 352 6.15 -12.32 -20.99
C ASN A 352 7.24 -11.30 -21.37
N GLN A 353 7.39 -10.19 -20.65
CA GLN A 353 8.47 -9.24 -20.91
C GLN A 353 9.84 -9.87 -20.61
N ILE A 354 9.93 -10.71 -19.58
CA ILE A 354 11.15 -11.47 -19.28
C ILE A 354 11.49 -12.44 -20.42
N LYS A 355 10.50 -13.18 -20.92
CA LYS A 355 10.69 -14.10 -22.06
C LYS A 355 11.12 -13.34 -23.32
N ARG A 356 10.48 -12.18 -23.59
CA ARG A 356 10.83 -11.30 -24.71
C ARG A 356 12.25 -10.76 -24.58
N LEU A 357 12.66 -10.33 -23.38
CA LEU A 357 14.02 -9.86 -23.13
C LEU A 357 15.04 -10.96 -23.38
N ALA A 358 14.82 -12.16 -22.82
CA ALA A 358 15.72 -13.30 -23.05
C ALA A 358 15.82 -13.66 -24.54
N THR A 359 14.70 -13.65 -25.26
CA THR A 359 14.65 -13.92 -26.70
C THR A 359 15.38 -12.84 -27.49
N TYR A 360 15.12 -11.57 -27.19
CA TYR A 360 15.78 -10.42 -27.82
C TYR A 360 17.30 -10.49 -27.67
N LEU A 361 17.79 -10.75 -26.46
CA LEU A 361 19.23 -10.86 -26.19
C LEU A 361 19.87 -12.06 -26.89
N SER A 362 19.13 -13.17 -27.03
CA SER A 362 19.59 -14.37 -27.75
C SER A 362 19.72 -14.12 -29.26
N ILE A 363 18.77 -13.38 -29.85
CA ILE A 363 18.85 -12.94 -31.24
C ILE A 363 20.05 -12.02 -31.45
N GLN A 364 20.28 -11.06 -30.56
CA GLN A 364 21.43 -10.15 -30.63
C GLN A 364 22.79 -10.85 -30.49
N MET A 365 22.85 -12.04 -29.88
CA MET A 365 24.07 -12.87 -29.83
C MET A 365 24.33 -13.63 -31.14
N SER A 366 23.30 -13.84 -31.94
CA SER A 366 23.34 -14.64 -33.17
C SER A 366 23.66 -13.81 -34.42
N ILE A 367 23.70 -12.49 -34.28
CA ILE A 367 24.10 -11.49 -35.28
C ILE A 367 25.54 -11.05 -34.96
#